data_AF-A0A527ZDP8-F1
#
_entry.id   AF-A0A527ZDP8-F1
#
_cell.length_a   1.000
_cell.length_b   1.000
_cell.length_c   1.000
_cell.angle_alpha   90.00
_cell.angle_beta   90.00
_cell.angle_gamma   90.00
#
_symmetry.space_group_name_H-M   'P 1'
#
loop_
_entity.id
_entity.type
_entity.pdbx_description
1 polymer ?
#
loop_
_entity_poly.entity_id
_entity_poly.type
_entity_poly.pdbx_seq_one_letter_code
_entity_poly.pdbx_strand_id
1 'polypeptide(L)'
;PPEILEADLSGLMLDCAAFGVADPTSLSFLDPPPAPALNEARALLRALDAIDEAGRLTQSGAAMRRLALPVRLAHMVAEAAKTGQAFEAAMLAVLLT
;
A
#
# COMPACT_ATOMS: atom_id res chain seq x y z
N PRO A 1 -6.67 -19.39 -10.30
CA PRO A 1 -5.89 -19.72 -9.06
C PRO A 1 -6.29 -18.73 -7.96
N PRO A 2 -5.95 -18.97 -6.68
CA PRO A 2 -6.19 -18.00 -5.61
C PRO A 2 -5.54 -16.64 -5.93
N GLU A 3 -6.31 -15.55 -5.81
CA GLU A 3 -5.83 -14.19 -6.13
C GLU A 3 -4.57 -13.82 -5.33
N ILE A 4 -4.47 -14.29 -4.08
CA ILE A 4 -3.32 -14.06 -3.21
C ILE A 4 -1.99 -14.60 -3.77
N LEU A 5 -2.04 -15.49 -4.77
CA LEU A 5 -0.86 -16.04 -5.43
C LEU A 5 -0.46 -15.29 -6.70
N GLU A 6 -1.33 -14.43 -7.24
CA GLU A 6 -1.11 -13.75 -8.54
C GLU A 6 -1.14 -12.22 -8.45
N ALA A 7 -1.89 -11.66 -7.50
CA ALA A 7 -2.09 -10.22 -7.39
C ALA A 7 -0.88 -9.50 -6.76
N ASP A 8 -0.78 -8.21 -7.04
CA ASP A 8 0.10 -7.31 -6.29
C ASP A 8 -0.37 -7.23 -4.83
N LEU A 9 0.49 -7.63 -3.90
CA LEU A 9 0.19 -7.67 -2.47
C LEU A 9 0.44 -6.33 -1.76
N SER A 10 0.79 -5.26 -2.48
CA SER A 10 1.05 -3.95 -1.89
C SER A 10 -0.15 -3.38 -1.13
N GLY A 11 -1.37 -3.54 -1.65
CA GLY A 11 -2.61 -3.16 -0.97
C GLY A 11 -2.84 -3.96 0.30
N LEU A 12 -2.72 -5.29 0.21
CA LEU A 12 -2.83 -6.20 1.37
C LEU A 12 -1.83 -5.83 2.47
N MET A 13 -0.57 -5.57 2.10
CA MET A 13 0.49 -5.20 3.03
C MET A 13 0.21 -3.87 3.73
N LEU A 14 -0.34 -2.88 3.01
CA LEU A 14 -0.73 -1.59 3.58
C LEU A 14 -1.86 -1.75 4.60
N ASP A 15 -2.85 -2.60 4.31
CA ASP A 15 -3.93 -2.90 5.24
C ASP A 15 -3.45 -3.69 6.47
N CYS A 16 -2.55 -4.66 6.30
CA CYS A 16 -1.92 -5.36 7.41
C CYS A 16 -1.21 -4.38 8.35
N ALA A 17 -0.38 -3.49 7.80
CA ALA A 17 0.31 -2.46 8.59
C ALA A 17 -0.68 -1.54 9.33
N ALA A 18 -1.81 -1.18 8.71
CA ALA A 18 -2.86 -0.39 9.33
C ALA A 18 -3.60 -1.13 10.45
N PHE A 19 -3.69 -2.46 10.38
CA PHE A 19 -4.22 -3.31 11.45
C PHE A 19 -3.17 -3.68 12.52
N GLY A 20 -1.95 -3.16 12.42
CA GLY A 20 -0.87 -3.45 13.37
C GLY A 20 -0.16 -4.79 13.13
N VAL A 21 -0.36 -5.40 11.96
CA VAL A 21 0.27 -6.66 11.54
C VAL A 21 1.47 -6.35 10.65
N ALA A 22 2.68 -6.43 11.22
CA ALA A 22 3.92 -6.16 10.46
C ALA A 22 4.33 -7.32 9.53
N ASP A 23 3.89 -8.54 9.83
CA ASP A 23 4.16 -9.74 9.06
C ASP A 23 2.84 -10.45 8.68
N PRO A 24 2.38 -10.31 7.43
CA PRO A 24 1.16 -10.99 6.96
C PRO A 24 1.22 -12.52 7.10
N THR A 25 2.40 -13.14 7.11
CA THR A 25 2.50 -14.61 7.25
C THR A 25 2.10 -15.11 8.64
N SER A 26 1.99 -14.21 9.63
CA SER A 26 1.44 -14.52 10.95
C SER A 26 -0.08 -14.72 10.96
N LEU A 27 -0.77 -14.37 9.86
CA LEU A 27 -2.20 -14.55 9.70
C LEU A 27 -2.52 -15.93 9.10
N SER A 28 -3.67 -16.48 9.49
CA SER A 28 -4.16 -17.78 9.01
C SER A 28 -4.85 -17.68 7.64
N PHE A 29 -4.09 -17.39 6.59
CA PHE A 29 -4.61 -17.42 5.21
C PHE A 29 -4.93 -18.85 4.76
N LEU A 30 -5.96 -19.01 3.91
CA LEU A 30 -6.32 -20.29 3.30
C LEU A 30 -5.18 -20.83 2.43
N ASP A 31 -4.65 -19.95 1.57
CA ASP A 31 -3.43 -20.15 0.81
C ASP A 31 -2.43 -19.09 1.26
N PRO A 32 -1.23 -19.46 1.73
CA PRO A 32 -0.27 -18.48 2.24
C PRO A 32 0.23 -17.55 1.12
N PRO A 33 0.40 -16.25 1.39
CA PRO A 33 0.93 -15.31 0.42
C PRO A 33 2.38 -15.68 0.02
N PRO A 34 2.75 -15.58 -1.27
CA PRO A 34 4.11 -15.87 -1.72
C PRO A 34 5.12 -14.90 -1.11
N ALA A 35 6.19 -15.44 -0.49
CA ALA A 35 7.24 -14.62 0.11
C ALA A 35 7.89 -13.59 -0.85
N PRO A 36 8.15 -13.91 -2.14
CA PRO A 36 8.66 -12.92 -3.09
C PRO A 36 7.72 -11.71 -3.26
N ALA A 37 6.41 -11.95 -3.38
CA ALA A 37 5.41 -10.90 -3.54
C ALA A 37 5.27 -10.04 -2.27
N LEU A 38 5.33 -10.64 -1.08
CA LEU A 38 5.35 -9.89 0.18
C LEU A 38 6.61 -9.02 0.32
N ASN A 39 7.77 -9.52 -0.09
CA ASN A 39 9.01 -8.76 -0.04
C ASN A 39 8.98 -7.57 -1.00
N GLU A 40 8.45 -7.74 -2.20
CA GLU A 40 8.27 -6.66 -3.17
C GLU A 40 7.29 -5.60 -2.65
N ALA A 41 6.13 -6.03 -2.11
CA ALA A 41 5.16 -5.15 -1.49
C ALA A 41 5.77 -4.32 -0.34
N ARG A 42 6.55 -4.96 0.53
CA ARG A 42 7.23 -4.29 1.65
C ARG A 42 8.27 -3.29 1.17
N ALA A 43 9.09 -3.66 0.18
CA ALA A 43 10.09 -2.78 -0.40
C ALA A 43 9.43 -1.55 -1.06
N LEU A 44 8.33 -1.76 -1.78
CA LEU A 44 7.55 -0.68 -2.38
C LEU A 44 6.99 0.27 -1.31
N LEU A 45 6.32 -0.26 -0.29
CA LEU A 45 5.70 0.59 0.74
C LEU A 45 6.73 1.37 1.56
N ARG A 46 7.94 0.83 1.78
CA ARG A 46 9.05 1.60 2.37
C ARG A 46 9.52 2.72 1.44
N ALA A 47 9.65 2.43 0.13
CA ALA A 47 10.06 3.43 -0.85
C ALA A 47 9.04 4.58 -1.01
N LEU A 48 7.76 4.31 -0.74
CA LEU A 48 6.67 5.30 -0.73
C LEU A 48 6.47 5.96 0.65
N ASP A 49 7.37 5.73 1.61
CA ASP A 49 7.24 6.21 3.00
C ASP A 49 5.89 5.83 3.65
N ALA A 50 5.26 4.74 3.20
CA ALA A 50 3.96 4.30 3.69
C ALA A 50 4.09 3.48 4.99
N ILE A 51 5.22 2.78 5.15
CA ILE A 51 5.57 2.02 6.35
C ILE A 51 7.01 2.32 6.77
N ASP A 52 7.29 2.25 8.07
CA ASP A 52 8.63 2.42 8.64
C ASP A 52 9.48 1.14 8.55
N GLU A 53 10.72 1.20 9.04
CA GLU A 53 11.64 0.04 9.07
C GLU A 53 11.08 -1.13 9.90
N ALA A 54 10.28 -0.86 10.92
CA ALA A 54 9.60 -1.88 11.72
C ALA A 54 8.32 -2.42 11.05
N GLY A 55 7.96 -1.92 9.86
CA GLY A 55 6.75 -2.31 9.14
C GLY A 55 5.48 -1.69 9.69
N ARG A 56 5.58 -0.61 10.47
CA ARG A 56 4.42 0.11 11.03
C ARG A 56 3.97 1.20 10.08
N LEU A 57 2.66 1.45 10.04
CA LEU A 57 2.06 2.49 9.22
C LEU A 57 2.55 3.89 9.61
N THR A 58 3.00 4.68 8.63
CA THR A 58 3.39 6.09 8.82
C THR A 58 2.18 7.03 8.69
N GLN A 59 2.39 8.33 8.91
CA GLN A 59 1.37 9.34 8.59
C GLN A 59 1.04 9.40 7.09
N SER A 60 2.05 9.23 6.22
CA SER A 60 1.86 9.18 4.77
C SER A 60 1.07 7.93 4.38
N GLY A 61 1.43 6.75 4.90
CA GLY A 61 0.68 5.51 4.67
C GLY A 61 -0.78 5.60 5.16
N ALA A 62 -1.01 6.24 6.29
CA ALA A 62 -2.37 6.51 6.78
C ALA A 62 -3.16 7.45 5.85
N ALA A 63 -2.50 8.41 5.20
CA ALA A 63 -3.13 9.25 4.18
C ALA A 63 -3.44 8.47 2.91
N MET A 64 -2.49 7.67 2.42
CA MET A 64 -2.65 6.81 1.25
C MET A 64 -3.84 5.86 1.41
N ARG A 65 -3.95 5.18 2.55
CA ARG A 65 -5.02 4.21 2.83
C ARG A 65 -6.43 4.80 2.74
N ARG A 66 -6.60 6.09 3.04
CA ARG A 66 -7.92 6.76 2.96
C ARG A 66 -8.41 6.98 1.53
N LEU A 67 -7.53 6.88 0.54
CA LEU A 67 -7.85 7.24 -0.84
C LEU A 67 -8.48 6.11 -1.66
N ALA A 68 -8.47 4.86 -1.15
CA ALA A 68 -8.99 3.68 -1.87
C ALA A 68 -8.47 3.56 -3.31
N LEU A 69 -7.20 3.94 -3.53
CA LEU A 69 -6.49 3.87 -4.81
C LEU A 69 -5.37 2.83 -4.75
N PRO A 70 -4.89 2.32 -5.90
CA PRO A 70 -3.62 1.61 -5.98
C PRO A 70 -2.51 2.39 -5.28
N VAL A 71 -1.64 1.70 -4.52
CA VAL A 71 -0.73 2.35 -3.55
C VAL A 71 0.15 3.45 -4.17
N ARG A 72 0.56 3.29 -5.43
CA ARG A 72 1.37 4.29 -6.15
C ARG A 72 0.57 5.57 -6.44
N LEU A 73 -0.69 5.43 -6.83
CA LEU A 73 -1.58 6.56 -7.09
C LEU A 73 -2.02 7.21 -5.78
N ALA A 74 -2.27 6.42 -4.74
CA ALA A 74 -2.54 6.93 -3.40
C ALA A 74 -1.38 7.79 -2.89
N HIS A 75 -0.14 7.33 -3.07
CA HIS A 75 1.05 8.12 -2.73
C HIS A 75 1.14 9.41 -3.53
N MET A 76 0.95 9.35 -4.86
CA MET A 76 0.97 10.54 -5.72
C MET A 76 -0.04 11.61 -5.25
N VAL A 77 -1.28 11.22 -4.96
CA VAL A 77 -2.33 12.14 -4.50
C VAL A 77 -2.03 12.66 -3.09
N ALA A 78 -1.55 11.81 -2.18
CA ALA A 78 -1.19 12.21 -0.82
C ALA A 78 -0.02 13.21 -0.79
N GLU A 79 1.00 13.02 -1.63
CA GLU A 79 2.12 13.96 -1.76
C GLU A 79 1.70 15.28 -2.41
N ALA A 80 0.92 15.22 -3.49
CA ALA A 80 0.41 16.43 -4.17
C ALA A 80 -0.48 17.29 -3.26
N ALA A 81 -1.16 16.68 -2.28
CA ALA A 81 -1.92 17.43 -1.28
C ALA A 81 -1.05 18.37 -0.42
N LYS A 82 0.24 18.05 -0.20
CA LYS A 82 1.16 18.90 0.57
C LYS A 82 1.47 20.23 -0.12
N THR A 83 1.35 20.29 -1.45
CA THR A 83 1.59 21.48 -2.28
C THR A 83 0.31 22.09 -2.85
N GLY A 84 -0.86 21.62 -2.43
CA GLY A 84 -2.16 22.11 -2.88
C GLY A 84 -2.63 21.60 -4.24
N GLN A 85 -1.99 20.55 -4.80
CA GLN A 85 -2.25 20.00 -6.15
C GLN A 85 -3.02 18.67 -6.11
N ALA A 86 -3.74 18.41 -5.01
CA ALA A 86 -4.40 17.12 -4.79
C ALA A 86 -5.47 16.82 -5.86
N PHE A 87 -6.16 17.86 -6.34
CA PHE A 87 -7.25 17.70 -7.30
C PHE A 87 -6.73 17.27 -8.67
N GLU A 88 -5.67 17.90 -9.17
CA GLU A 88 -5.00 17.55 -10.42
C GLU A 88 -4.42 16.14 -10.36
N ALA A 89 -3.77 15.79 -9.24
CA ALA A 89 -3.26 14.44 -9.03
C ALA A 89 -4.40 13.40 -8.99
N ALA A 90 -5.53 13.72 -8.35
CA ALA A 90 -6.70 12.84 -8.32
C ALA A 90 -7.32 12.67 -9.71
N MET A 91 -7.38 13.73 -10.52
CA MET A 91 -7.80 13.62 -11.92
C MET A 91 -6.89 12.69 -12.73
N LEU A 92 -5.57 12.80 -12.56
CA LEU A 92 -4.62 11.88 -13.19
C LEU A 92 -4.82 10.44 -12.70
N ALA A 93 -5.06 10.24 -11.40
CA ALA A 93 -5.32 8.92 -10.85
C ALA A 93 -6.55 8.27 -11.51
N VAL A 94 -7.65 9.02 -11.67
CA VAL A 94 -8.88 8.54 -12.32
C VAL A 94 -8.65 8.15 -13.79
N LEU A 95 -7.76 8.84 -14.50
CA LEU A 95 -7.45 8.52 -15.90
C LEU A 95 -6.57 7.27 -16.05
N LEU A 96 -5.84 6.89 -15.00
CA LEU A 96 -4.89 5.78 -15.00
C LEU A 96 -5.46 4.47 -14.43
N THR A 97 -6.61 4.55 -13.77
CA THR A 97 -7.36 3.40 -13.21
C THR A 97 -8.48 2.98 -14.15
#